data_AF-A0A7J8SQF3-F1
#
_entry.id   AF-A0A7J8SQF3-F1
#
_cell.length_a   1.000
_cell.length_b   1.000
_cell.length_c   1.000
_cell.angle_alpha   90.00
_cell.angle_beta   90.00
_cell.angle_gamma   90.00
#
_symmetry.space_group_name_H-M   'P 1'
#
loop_
_entity.id
_entity.type
_entity.pdbx_description
1 polymer ?
#
loop_
_entity_poly.entity_id
_entity_poly.type
_entity_poly.pdbx_seq_one_letter_code
_entity_poly.pdbx_strand_id
1 'polypeptide(L)'
;MHGGSHSRKSGSFELIASIIIDQYYCPSRVNCKNETSGIRISDVSYRSIIGTSTTDKVINLSCDQNVGCTDIQFNYVYITSTDFPGKKACAFSFNAHGNYTHTSPVVKGLQA
;
A
#
# COMPACT_ATOMS: atom_id res chain seq x y z
N MET A 1 -47.56 -24.31 -13.50
CA MET A 1 -46.12 -24.05 -13.62
C MET A 1 -45.86 -22.68 -13.03
N HIS A 2 -45.26 -22.59 -11.83
CA HIS A 2 -44.94 -21.30 -11.22
C HIS A 2 -43.50 -20.94 -11.58
N GLY A 3 -43.34 -19.98 -12.48
CA GLY A 3 -42.03 -19.43 -12.85
C GLY A 3 -41.49 -18.58 -11.70
N GLY A 4 -40.46 -19.08 -11.01
CA GLY A 4 -39.71 -18.31 -10.03
C GLY A 4 -38.84 -17.27 -10.73
N SER A 5 -39.03 -16.00 -10.40
CA SER A 5 -38.17 -14.91 -10.84
C SER A 5 -36.82 -14.98 -10.10
N HIS A 6 -35.75 -15.32 -10.82
CA HIS A 6 -34.38 -15.23 -10.30
C HIS A 6 -33.92 -13.77 -10.37
N SER A 7 -33.83 -13.11 -9.22
CA SER A 7 -33.22 -11.79 -9.11
C SER A 7 -31.71 -11.93 -8.93
N ARG A 8 -30.92 -11.52 -9.92
CA ARG A 8 -29.45 -11.40 -9.79
C ARG A 8 -29.16 -10.13 -8.98
N LYS A 9 -28.82 -10.29 -7.70
CA LYS A 9 -28.15 -9.22 -6.96
C LYS A 9 -26.72 -9.08 -7.51
N SER A 10 -26.48 -8.02 -8.26
CA SER A 10 -25.13 -7.57 -8.59
C SER A 10 -24.50 -7.03 -7.30
N GLY A 11 -23.73 -7.86 -6.60
CA GLY A 11 -22.91 -7.42 -5.48
C GLY A 11 -21.57 -6.92 -6.00
N SER A 12 -21.25 -5.65 -5.76
CA SER A 12 -19.90 -5.13 -5.93
C SER A 12 -19.03 -5.68 -4.81
N PHE A 13 -18.11 -6.60 -5.14
CA PHE A 13 -17.04 -6.98 -4.23
C PHE A 13 -15.96 -5.90 -4.28
N GLU A 14 -15.84 -5.13 -3.20
CA GLU A 14 -14.77 -4.14 -3.06
C GLU A 14 -13.50 -4.85 -2.56
N LEU A 15 -12.44 -4.85 -3.36
CA LEU A 15 -11.12 -5.35 -2.95
C LEU A 15 -10.42 -4.26 -2.14
N ILE A 16 -10.25 -4.48 -0.83
CA ILE A 16 -9.48 -3.60 0.03
C ILE A 16 -8.00 -3.89 -0.14
N ALA A 17 -7.21 -2.90 -0.54
CA ALA A 17 -5.78 -3.01 -0.79
C ALA A 17 -4.99 -1.95 -0.02
N SER A 18 -3.92 -2.39 0.64
CA SER A 18 -2.90 -1.52 1.23
C SER A 18 -1.52 -2.16 1.08
N ILE A 19 -0.50 -1.31 0.98
CA ILE A 19 0.91 -1.75 0.84
C ILE A 19 1.69 -1.10 1.97
N ILE A 20 2.23 -1.92 2.87
CA ILE A 20 2.90 -1.43 4.08
C ILE A 20 4.25 -2.15 4.23
N ILE A 21 5.32 -1.37 4.33
CA ILE A 21 6.61 -1.77 4.88
C ILE A 21 6.81 -0.94 6.15
N ASP A 22 6.95 -1.59 7.30
CA ASP A 22 7.16 -0.90 8.58
C ASP A 22 8.32 -1.55 9.32
N GLN A 23 9.53 -1.01 9.14
CA GLN A 23 10.71 -1.48 9.86
C GLN A 23 10.74 -1.00 11.32
N TYR A 24 9.83 -0.09 11.71
CA TYR A 24 9.65 0.39 13.08
C TYR A 24 8.50 -0.32 13.80
N TYR A 25 8.02 -1.44 13.25
CA TYR A 25 6.90 -2.17 13.82
C TYR A 25 7.17 -2.57 15.28
N CYS A 26 6.38 -1.99 16.18
CA CYS A 26 6.51 -2.16 17.62
C CYS A 26 5.16 -2.56 18.23
N PRO A 27 4.84 -3.87 18.30
CA PRO A 27 3.51 -4.35 18.68
C PRO A 27 3.16 -4.03 20.13
N SER A 28 4.15 -4.05 21.04
CA SER A 28 3.93 -3.74 22.46
C SER A 28 3.68 -2.26 22.72
N ARG A 29 4.07 -1.36 21.79
CA ARG A 29 4.11 0.10 21.95
C ARG A 29 4.85 0.61 23.19
N VAL A 30 5.60 -0.27 23.87
CA VAL A 30 6.34 0.03 25.10
C VAL A 30 7.82 -0.12 24.79
N ASN A 31 8.62 0.90 25.15
CA ASN A 31 10.07 0.94 24.92
C ASN A 31 10.48 0.70 23.45
N CYS A 32 9.69 1.19 22.50
CA CYS A 32 10.02 1.13 21.08
C CYS A 32 11.30 1.91 20.82
N LYS A 33 12.35 1.22 20.37
CA LYS A 33 13.54 1.90 19.86
C LYS A 33 13.27 2.32 18.42
N ASN A 34 13.68 3.52 18.05
CA ASN A 34 13.76 3.94 16.64
C ASN A 34 15.02 3.37 15.97
N GLU A 35 15.39 2.15 16.34
CA GLU A 35 16.49 1.39 15.78
C GLU A 35 15.89 0.08 15.31
N THR A 36 15.89 -0.14 14.01
CA THR A 36 15.38 -1.40 13.45
C THR A 36 16.48 -2.45 13.50
N SER A 37 16.11 -3.73 13.52
CA SER A 37 16.97 -4.87 13.87
C SER A 37 18.09 -5.21 12.86
N GLY A 38 18.52 -4.28 12.00
CA GLY A 38 19.53 -4.56 10.97
C GLY A 38 19.03 -5.47 9.84
N ILE A 39 17.71 -5.66 9.72
CA ILE A 39 17.12 -6.41 8.60
C ILE A 39 17.11 -5.51 7.39
N ARG A 40 17.89 -5.88 6.38
CA ARG A 40 17.88 -5.19 5.08
C ARG A 40 16.72 -5.72 4.24
N ILE A 41 15.85 -4.81 3.80
CA ILE A 41 14.79 -5.10 2.83
C ILE A 41 15.26 -4.64 1.46
N SER A 42 15.31 -5.56 0.51
CA SER A 42 15.67 -5.25 -0.87
C SER A 42 14.97 -6.16 -1.86
N ASP A 43 14.90 -5.74 -3.13
CA ASP A 43 14.34 -6.51 -4.24
C ASP A 43 12.87 -6.93 -3.99
N VAL A 44 12.03 -5.93 -3.75
CA VAL A 44 10.60 -6.13 -3.48
C VAL A 44 9.80 -5.54 -4.64
N SER A 45 9.05 -6.39 -5.34
CA SER A 45 8.21 -6.00 -6.47
C SER A 45 6.71 -6.09 -6.12
N TYR A 46 6.00 -4.97 -6.22
CA TYR A 46 4.54 -4.90 -6.18
C TYR A 46 4.00 -4.75 -7.62
N ARG A 47 3.21 -5.72 -8.07
CA ARG A 47 2.73 -5.79 -9.46
C ARG A 47 1.24 -6.04 -9.54
N SER A 48 0.57 -5.33 -10.45
CA SER A 48 -0.84 -5.57 -10.80
C SER A 48 -1.82 -5.52 -9.63
N ILE A 49 -1.62 -4.55 -8.73
CA ILE A 49 -2.50 -4.35 -7.57
C ILE A 49 -3.52 -3.29 -7.94
N ILE A 50 -4.79 -3.68 -8.03
CA ILE A 50 -5.91 -2.75 -8.26
C ILE A 50 -6.93 -2.94 -7.15
N GLY A 51 -7.31 -1.86 -6.48
CA GLY A 51 -8.27 -1.95 -5.39
C GLY A 51 -8.68 -0.59 -4.81
N THR A 52 -9.45 -0.66 -3.74
CA THR A 52 -9.87 0.48 -2.94
C THR A 52 -9.29 0.38 -1.53
N SER A 53 -9.35 1.46 -0.77
CA SER A 53 -9.03 1.44 0.66
C SER A 53 -9.99 2.36 1.40
N THR A 54 -10.44 1.93 2.57
CA THR A 54 -11.27 2.76 3.46
C THR A 54 -10.46 3.86 4.16
N THR A 55 -9.13 3.90 3.95
CA THR A 55 -8.25 4.96 4.43
C THR A 55 -7.62 5.71 3.27
N ASP A 56 -7.07 6.90 3.54
CA ASP A 56 -6.36 7.71 2.56
C ASP A 56 -4.89 7.29 2.40
N LYS A 57 -4.19 6.95 3.49
CA LYS A 57 -2.82 6.42 3.45
C LYS A 57 -2.85 4.94 3.06
N VAL A 58 -2.79 4.70 1.75
CA VAL A 58 -2.90 3.36 1.15
C VAL A 58 -1.55 2.68 0.93
N ILE A 59 -0.48 3.48 0.77
CA ILE A 59 0.89 3.02 0.67
C ILE A 59 1.70 3.66 1.81
N ASN A 60 2.42 2.86 2.58
CA ASN A 60 3.27 3.31 3.69
C ASN A 60 4.59 2.55 3.68
N LEU A 61 5.67 3.19 3.24
CA LEU A 61 7.02 2.64 3.27
C LEU A 61 7.83 3.34 4.36
N SER A 62 7.83 2.78 5.56
CA SER A 62 8.61 3.26 6.71
C SER A 62 9.86 2.39 6.88
N CYS A 63 10.93 2.72 6.15
CA CYS A 63 12.19 1.99 6.21
C CYS A 63 13.13 2.56 7.26
N ASP A 64 14.05 1.73 7.74
CA ASP A 64 15.08 2.04 8.71
C ASP A 64 15.88 3.25 8.28
N GLN A 65 16.17 4.15 9.22
CA GLN A 65 16.91 5.39 8.94
C GLN A 65 18.38 5.16 8.53
N ASN A 66 19.01 4.04 8.91
CA ASN A 66 20.43 3.78 8.67
C ASN A 66 20.66 2.96 7.41
N VAL A 67 19.90 1.87 7.22
CA VAL A 67 20.08 0.94 6.10
C VAL A 67 19.11 1.23 4.95
N GLY A 68 17.88 1.67 5.27
CA GLY A 68 16.83 1.90 4.29
C GLY A 68 16.34 0.62 3.59
N CYS A 69 15.33 0.78 2.74
CA CYS A 69 14.92 -0.24 1.78
C CYS A 69 15.46 0.10 0.40
N THR A 70 15.92 -0.89 -0.35
CA THR A 70 16.48 -0.69 -1.70
C THR A 70 15.80 -1.55 -2.75
N ASP A 71 15.87 -1.15 -4.01
CA ASP A 71 15.25 -1.89 -5.14
C ASP A 71 13.77 -2.25 -4.90
N ILE A 72 13.01 -1.27 -4.41
CA ILE A 72 11.55 -1.37 -4.28
C ILE A 72 10.92 -0.98 -5.63
N GLN A 73 10.16 -1.90 -6.21
CA GLN A 73 9.56 -1.73 -7.54
C GLN A 73 8.05 -1.73 -7.47
N PHE A 74 7.42 -0.68 -8.01
CA PHE A 74 5.98 -0.62 -8.24
C PHE A 74 5.69 -0.67 -9.73
N ASN A 75 4.82 -1.58 -10.15
CA ASN A 75 4.39 -1.68 -11.55
C ASN A 75 2.89 -1.97 -11.63
N TYR A 76 2.14 -1.09 -12.27
CA TYR A 76 0.70 -1.26 -12.46
C TYR A 76 -0.05 -1.38 -11.12
N VAL A 77 0.13 -0.38 -10.24
CA VAL A 77 -0.48 -0.32 -8.90
C VAL A 77 -1.46 0.85 -8.83
N TYR A 78 -2.75 0.56 -8.70
CA TYR A 78 -3.83 1.53 -8.69
C TYR A 78 -4.74 1.31 -7.48
N ILE A 79 -4.52 2.12 -6.43
CA ILE A 79 -5.33 2.07 -5.22
C ILE A 79 -6.05 3.42 -5.05
N THR A 80 -7.38 3.37 -4.93
CA THR A 80 -8.20 4.55 -4.67
C THR A 80 -8.70 4.54 -3.22
N SER A 81 -8.93 5.73 -2.65
CA SER A 81 -9.50 5.83 -1.32
C SER A 81 -11.02 5.96 -1.41
N THR A 82 -11.73 5.26 -0.53
CA THR A 82 -13.19 5.35 -0.33
C THR A 82 -13.55 6.02 0.99
N ASP A 83 -12.57 6.58 1.72
CA ASP A 83 -12.73 7.25 3.02
C ASP A 83 -13.81 8.36 2.96
N PHE A 84 -13.60 9.37 2.12
CA PHE A 84 -14.57 10.45 1.90
C PHE A 84 -14.65 10.87 0.43
N PRO A 85 -15.83 11.32 -0.06
CA PRO A 85 -15.96 11.87 -1.40
C PRO A 85 -14.94 12.98 -1.68
N GLY A 86 -14.15 12.81 -2.73
CA GLY A 86 -13.12 13.78 -3.15
C GLY A 86 -11.77 13.64 -2.45
N LYS A 87 -11.66 12.82 -1.40
CA LYS A 87 -10.36 12.53 -0.77
C LYS A 87 -9.58 11.55 -1.64
N LYS A 88 -8.33 11.88 -1.96
CA LYS A 88 -7.48 11.04 -2.81
C LYS A 88 -6.65 10.10 -1.95
N ALA A 89 -6.35 8.93 -2.51
CA ALA A 89 -5.33 8.05 -1.96
C ALA A 89 -3.96 8.76 -1.92
N CYS A 90 -3.19 8.46 -0.89
CA CYS A 90 -1.87 9.01 -0.63
C CYS A 90 -0.87 7.90 -0.35
N ALA A 91 0.38 8.12 -0.77
CA ALA A 91 1.52 7.28 -0.45
C ALA A 91 2.49 8.02 0.47
N PHE A 92 3.03 7.30 1.46
CA PHE A 92 4.13 7.75 2.29
C PHE A 92 5.36 6.88 2.03
N SER A 93 6.53 7.52 2.04
CA SER A 93 7.83 6.85 1.93
C SER A 93 8.84 7.56 2.81
N PHE A 94 9.65 6.79 3.51
CA PHE A 94 10.78 7.23 4.31
C PHE A 94 11.92 6.22 4.13
N ASN A 95 13.07 6.72 3.68
CA ASN A 95 14.29 5.96 3.35
C ASN A 95 14.07 4.70 2.49
N ALA A 96 13.12 4.75 1.55
CA ALA A 96 12.89 3.70 0.57
C ALA A 96 13.36 4.18 -0.81
N HIS A 97 14.12 3.33 -1.49
CA HIS A 97 14.75 3.63 -2.77
C HIS A 97 14.34 2.58 -3.80
N GLY A 98 14.09 3.03 -5.03
CA GLY A 98 13.66 2.16 -6.12
C GLY A 98 12.83 2.93 -7.14
N ASN A 99 12.04 2.21 -7.94
CA ASN A 99 11.37 2.74 -9.11
C ASN A 99 9.87 2.45 -9.11
N TYR A 100 9.09 3.28 -9.80
CA TYR A 100 7.67 3.05 -10.04
C TYR A 100 7.32 3.29 -11.51
N THR A 101 6.43 2.46 -12.04
CA THR A 101 5.83 2.65 -13.36
C THR A 101 4.33 2.43 -13.24
N HIS A 102 3.52 3.25 -13.93
CA HIS A 102 2.06 3.10 -13.95
C HIS A 102 1.45 2.93 -12.54
N THR A 103 1.64 3.94 -11.68
CA THR A 103 1.24 3.85 -10.27
C THR A 103 0.40 5.05 -9.83
N SER A 104 -0.68 4.80 -9.11
CA SER A 104 -1.51 5.81 -8.45
C SER A 104 -1.98 5.28 -7.08
N PRO A 105 -1.69 5.96 -5.97
CA PRO A 105 -0.98 7.24 -5.87
C PRO A 105 0.53 7.12 -6.10
N VAL A 106 1.15 8.20 -6.62
CA VAL A 106 2.61 8.26 -6.81
C VAL A 106 3.33 8.14 -5.46
N VAL A 107 4.30 7.22 -5.40
CA VAL A 107 5.12 6.99 -4.21
C VAL A 107 6.32 7.94 -4.25
N LYS A 108 6.20 9.09 -3.58
CA LYS A 108 7.29 10.06 -3.45
C LYS A 108 8.54 9.38 -2.89
N GLY A 109 9.72 9.68 -3.42
CA GLY A 109 10.99 9.06 -3.01
C GLY A 109 11.41 7.86 -3.87
N LEU A 110 10.49 7.26 -4.63
CA LEU A 110 10.84 6.35 -5.73
C LEU A 110 10.97 7.15 -7.04
N GLN A 111 11.81 6.68 -7.95
CA GLN A 111 12.03 7.28 -9.27
C GLN A 111 11.02 6.74 -10.30
N ALA A 112 10.67 7.55 -11.30
CA ALA A 112 9.76 7.15 -12.38
C ALA A 112 10.48 6.36 -13.49
#